data_AF-G8PHQ9-F1
#
_entry.id   AF-G8PHQ9-F1
#
_cell.length_a   1.000
_cell.length_b   1.000
_cell.length_c   1.000
_cell.angle_alpha   90.00
_cell.angle_beta   90.00
_cell.angle_gamma   90.00
#
_symmetry.space_group_name_H-M   'P 1'
#
loop_
_entity.id
_entity.type
_entity.pdbx_description
1 polymer ?
#
loop_
_entity_poly.entity_id
_entity_poly.type
_entity_poly.pdbx_seq_one_letter_code
_entity_poly.pdbx_strand_id
1 'polypeptide(L)'
;MNEDVVAYARAEAAKGRKVHMATAADELLALAIADRLGFVEEVHASNGKINLKAENKADYLKTRFPEGFAYAGDSLSDLPVFKKAVQSLIVHPSSSFSQKAEECGAVETTFARPDGFWQPFLKSLRLHQWAKNSLLFIPLILGGQALNPAAWGSAFLGFVALGILASSTYLLNDLWDLEADRQHWSKKSRPLASGKLKIAHAIFAIPVGLLLSFGIAAALGPFVVLGCFCYLVSTVAYSFYLKRVPLLDTAVLAMLFTMRLGIGVTLVDVPPSPWLFVFSMYLFLSLSLAKRHTELGRHVEAGTNGEMSGRGYQNKDLPVLLALGAASGLAATLVMVLYLTNEAFSADFYSAPVLLWGMPPILFLWLGRVWLICQRLELNDDPVVFALKDRQSLMLGGVLGLMFISAWFGGYLL
;
A
#
# COMPACT_ATOMS: atom_id res chain seq x y z
N MET A 1 -4.55 -14.47 -15.53
CA MET A 1 -3.95 -15.17 -16.69
C MET A 1 -2.50 -14.79 -16.78
N ASN A 2 -1.65 -15.73 -17.19
CA ASN A 2 -0.24 -15.45 -17.47
C ASN A 2 -0.16 -14.73 -18.84
N GLU A 3 0.35 -13.50 -18.86
CA GLU A 3 0.44 -12.71 -20.10
C GLU A 3 1.41 -13.33 -21.12
N ASP A 4 2.49 -13.99 -20.68
CA ASP A 4 3.47 -14.65 -21.56
C ASP A 4 2.84 -15.86 -22.28
N VAL A 5 2.06 -16.66 -21.56
CA VAL A 5 1.33 -17.80 -22.14
C VAL A 5 0.25 -17.32 -23.10
N VAL A 6 -0.46 -16.23 -22.75
CA VAL A 6 -1.47 -15.64 -23.64
C VAL A 6 -0.83 -15.07 -24.90
N ALA A 7 0.32 -14.40 -24.78
CA ALA A 7 1.07 -13.87 -25.92
C ALA A 7 1.57 -15.01 -26.82
N TYR A 8 2.11 -16.08 -26.24
CA TYR A 8 2.52 -17.28 -26.97
C TYR A 8 1.34 -17.92 -27.70
N ALA A 9 0.24 -18.19 -27.00
CA ALA A 9 -0.94 -18.81 -27.59
C ALA A 9 -1.55 -17.96 -28.72
N ARG A 10 -1.57 -16.64 -28.57
CA ARG A 10 -2.00 -15.71 -29.62
C ARG A 10 -1.07 -15.75 -30.84
N ALA A 11 0.24 -15.82 -30.62
CA ALA A 11 1.21 -15.94 -31.72
C ALA A 11 1.05 -17.26 -32.48
N GLU A 12 0.80 -18.37 -31.78
CA GLU A 12 0.54 -19.67 -32.41
C GLU A 12 -0.80 -19.69 -33.18
N ALA A 13 -1.85 -19.07 -32.63
CA ALA A 13 -3.12 -18.88 -33.34
C ALA A 13 -2.93 -18.08 -34.64
N ALA A 14 -2.11 -17.02 -34.61
CA ALA A 14 -1.78 -16.24 -35.80
C ALA A 14 -0.97 -17.02 -36.86
N LYS A 15 -0.26 -18.08 -36.46
CA LYS A 15 0.42 -19.02 -37.38
C LYS A 15 -0.51 -20.10 -37.94
N GLY A 16 -1.79 -20.12 -37.53
CA GLY A 16 -2.79 -21.09 -37.99
C GLY A 16 -2.91 -22.35 -37.13
N ARG A 17 -2.23 -22.44 -35.97
CA ARG A 17 -2.50 -23.53 -35.01
C ARG A 17 -3.84 -23.28 -34.31
N LYS A 18 -4.63 -24.35 -34.18
CA LYS A 18 -5.88 -24.34 -33.42
C LYS A 18 -5.58 -24.27 -31.92
N VAL A 19 -6.11 -23.26 -31.23
CA VAL A 19 -5.89 -23.04 -29.80
C VAL A 19 -7.16 -23.36 -29.02
N HIS A 20 -7.07 -24.33 -28.13
CA HIS A 20 -8.17 -24.80 -27.29
C HIS A 20 -7.92 -24.46 -25.81
N MET A 21 -8.98 -24.13 -25.06
CA MET A 21 -8.90 -23.96 -23.61
C MET A 21 -9.41 -25.20 -22.89
N ALA A 22 -8.55 -25.90 -22.15
CA ALA A 22 -8.94 -27.07 -21.36
C ALA A 22 -8.79 -26.79 -19.85
N THR A 23 -9.90 -26.76 -19.10
CA THR A 23 -9.91 -26.37 -17.69
C THR A 23 -10.79 -27.26 -16.82
N ALA A 24 -10.43 -27.40 -15.55
CA ALA A 24 -11.27 -28.05 -14.55
C ALA A 24 -12.32 -27.09 -13.95
N ALA A 25 -12.30 -25.80 -14.34
CA ALA A 25 -13.28 -24.81 -13.94
C ALA A 25 -14.65 -25.07 -14.61
N ASP A 26 -15.68 -24.45 -14.05
CA ASP A 26 -17.03 -24.49 -14.61
C ASP A 26 -17.08 -23.88 -16.01
N GLU A 27 -17.90 -24.49 -16.87
CA GLU A 27 -18.04 -24.15 -18.28
C GLU A 27 -18.42 -22.69 -18.52
N LEU A 28 -19.32 -22.10 -17.71
CA LEU A 28 -19.72 -20.71 -17.88
C LEU A 28 -18.55 -19.74 -17.67
N LEU A 29 -17.71 -20.03 -16.68
CA LEU A 29 -16.54 -19.22 -16.37
C LEU A 29 -15.45 -19.40 -17.44
N ALA A 30 -15.29 -20.61 -17.96
CA ALA A 30 -14.33 -20.91 -19.02
C ALA A 30 -14.69 -20.21 -20.33
N LEU A 31 -15.96 -20.24 -20.74
CA LEU A 31 -16.47 -19.56 -21.92
C LEU A 31 -16.27 -18.03 -21.83
N ALA A 32 -16.62 -17.43 -20.69
CA ALA A 32 -16.43 -15.98 -20.48
C ALA A 32 -14.96 -15.54 -20.61
N ILE A 33 -14.00 -16.40 -20.22
CA ILE A 33 -12.57 -16.12 -20.38
C ILE A 33 -12.13 -16.31 -21.85
N ALA A 34 -12.61 -17.35 -22.53
CA ALA A 34 -12.30 -17.62 -23.93
C ALA A 34 -12.78 -16.48 -24.85
N ASP A 35 -14.00 -15.99 -24.64
CA ASP A 35 -14.55 -14.84 -25.37
C ASP A 35 -13.69 -13.59 -25.20
N ARG A 36 -13.19 -13.35 -23.98
CA ARG A 36 -12.30 -12.22 -23.69
C ARG A 36 -10.94 -12.34 -24.39
N LEU A 37 -10.49 -13.55 -24.68
CA LEU A 37 -9.21 -13.80 -25.37
C LEU A 37 -9.32 -13.61 -26.88
N GLY A 38 -10.46 -13.98 -27.48
CA GLY A 38 -10.79 -13.76 -28.89
C GLY A 38 -10.04 -14.62 -29.90
N PHE A 39 -9.14 -15.51 -29.45
CA PHE A 39 -8.37 -16.42 -30.30
C PHE A 39 -8.55 -17.91 -29.93
N VAL A 40 -9.41 -18.22 -28.96
CA VAL A 40 -9.71 -19.58 -28.51
C VAL A 40 -10.81 -20.16 -29.40
N GLU A 41 -10.55 -21.30 -30.04
CA GLU A 41 -11.49 -21.93 -30.99
C GLU A 41 -12.55 -22.78 -30.28
N GLU A 42 -12.15 -23.60 -29.31
CA GLU A 42 -13.07 -24.38 -28.48
C GLU A 42 -12.65 -24.39 -27.00
N VAL A 43 -13.64 -24.53 -26.11
CA VAL A 43 -13.49 -24.65 -24.67
C VAL A 43 -13.89 -26.05 -24.22
N HIS A 44 -13.03 -26.69 -23.43
CA HIS A 44 -13.26 -27.98 -22.79
C HIS A 44 -13.19 -27.79 -21.27
N ALA A 45 -14.35 -27.72 -20.63
CA ALA A 45 -14.48 -27.37 -19.22
C ALA A 45 -15.22 -28.43 -18.42
N SER A 46 -15.03 -28.45 -17.11
CA SER A 46 -15.85 -29.30 -16.25
C SER A 46 -17.31 -28.87 -16.38
N ASN A 47 -18.18 -29.83 -16.63
CA ASN A 47 -19.61 -29.66 -16.48
C ASN A 47 -20.05 -30.40 -15.21
N GLY A 48 -21.22 -30.08 -14.66
CA GLY A 48 -21.71 -30.70 -13.41
C GLY A 48 -21.84 -32.24 -13.41
N LYS A 49 -21.45 -32.92 -14.50
CA LYS A 49 -21.38 -34.39 -14.65
C LYS A 49 -19.96 -34.92 -14.81
N ILE A 50 -19.03 -34.17 -15.42
CA ILE A 50 -17.66 -34.61 -15.71
C ILE A 50 -16.67 -33.58 -15.19
N ASN A 51 -15.86 -33.97 -14.20
CA ASN A 51 -14.75 -33.18 -13.71
C ASN A 51 -13.52 -33.38 -14.61
N LEU A 52 -13.17 -32.35 -15.38
CA LEU A 52 -12.09 -32.32 -16.35
C LEU A 52 -10.74 -32.02 -15.68
N LYS A 53 -10.32 -32.91 -14.78
CA LYS A 53 -9.07 -32.80 -14.00
C LYS A 53 -8.27 -34.11 -14.04
N ALA A 54 -6.94 -34.01 -14.02
CA ALA A 54 -6.03 -35.17 -13.98
C ALA A 54 -6.30 -36.19 -15.09
N GLU A 55 -6.43 -37.48 -14.76
CA GLU A 55 -6.59 -38.57 -15.73
C GLU A 55 -7.81 -38.35 -16.64
N ASN A 56 -8.94 -37.90 -16.10
CA ASN A 56 -10.14 -37.60 -16.89
C ASN A 56 -9.85 -36.56 -17.99
N LYS A 57 -9.04 -35.53 -17.67
CA LYS A 57 -8.62 -34.52 -18.64
C LYS A 57 -7.70 -35.12 -19.69
N ALA A 58 -6.76 -35.96 -19.26
CA ALA A 58 -5.80 -36.61 -20.13
C ALA A 58 -6.49 -37.57 -21.13
N ASP A 59 -7.46 -38.37 -20.67
CA ASP A 59 -8.23 -39.30 -21.51
C ASP A 59 -9.15 -38.56 -22.48
N TYR A 60 -9.83 -37.51 -22.01
CA TYR A 60 -10.67 -36.69 -22.86
C TYR A 60 -9.87 -36.03 -24.00
N LEU A 61 -8.74 -35.39 -23.68
CA LEU A 61 -7.89 -34.73 -24.67
C LEU A 61 -7.29 -35.71 -25.68
N LYS A 62 -6.84 -36.89 -25.24
CA LYS A 62 -6.34 -37.94 -26.14
C LYS A 62 -7.42 -38.46 -27.09
N THR A 63 -8.66 -38.56 -26.60
CA THR A 63 -9.80 -39.00 -27.43
C THR A 63 -10.19 -37.91 -28.44
N ARG A 64 -10.19 -36.64 -28.03
CA ARG A 64 -10.56 -35.50 -28.87
C ARG A 64 -9.52 -35.19 -29.95
N PHE A 65 -8.24 -35.37 -29.63
CA PHE A 65 -7.10 -35.06 -30.49
C PHE A 65 -6.21 -36.30 -30.69
N PRO A 66 -6.69 -37.30 -31.46
CA PRO A 66 -5.98 -38.57 -31.64
C PRO A 66 -4.65 -38.44 -32.40
N GLU A 67 -4.50 -37.39 -33.22
CA GLU A 67 -3.25 -37.07 -33.94
C GLU A 67 -2.19 -36.42 -33.04
N GLY A 68 -2.52 -36.16 -31.78
CA GLY A 68 -1.62 -35.55 -30.80
C GLY A 68 -1.90 -34.07 -30.58
N PHE A 69 -1.38 -33.55 -29.47
CA PHE A 69 -1.57 -32.16 -29.06
C PHE A 69 -0.39 -31.65 -28.25
N ALA A 70 -0.17 -30.33 -28.30
CA ALA A 70 0.70 -29.63 -27.35
C ALA A 70 -0.15 -29.15 -26.16
N TYR A 71 0.38 -29.26 -24.94
CA TYR A 71 -0.38 -28.90 -23.75
C TYR A 71 0.42 -28.00 -22.80
N ALA A 72 -0.20 -26.90 -22.38
CA ALA A 72 0.34 -25.99 -21.39
C ALA A 72 -0.30 -26.24 -20.02
N GLY A 73 0.51 -26.53 -19.00
CA GLY A 73 0.03 -26.82 -17.64
C GLY A 73 0.95 -26.30 -16.55
N ASP A 74 0.40 -26.14 -15.34
CA ASP A 74 1.08 -25.51 -14.20
C ASP A 74 1.04 -26.34 -12.91
N SER A 75 0.39 -27.51 -12.92
CA SER A 75 0.07 -28.26 -11.71
C SER A 75 0.41 -29.75 -11.79
N LEU A 76 0.60 -30.38 -10.63
CA LEU A 76 0.78 -31.84 -10.55
C LEU A 76 -0.42 -32.61 -11.13
N SER A 77 -1.62 -32.02 -11.13
CA SER A 77 -2.79 -32.63 -11.79
C SER A 77 -2.71 -32.61 -13.31
N ASP A 78 -1.74 -31.94 -13.91
CA ASP A 78 -1.53 -31.94 -15.36
C ASP A 78 -0.52 -32.99 -15.82
N LEU A 79 0.20 -33.65 -14.90
CA LEU A 79 1.16 -34.71 -15.25
C LEU A 79 0.56 -35.85 -16.08
N PRO A 80 -0.68 -36.34 -15.82
CA PRO A 80 -1.31 -37.33 -16.68
C PRO A 80 -1.51 -36.85 -18.13
N VAL A 81 -1.79 -35.55 -18.30
CA VAL A 81 -1.97 -34.94 -19.62
C VAL A 81 -0.64 -34.83 -20.34
N PHE A 82 0.41 -34.42 -19.63
CA PHE A 82 1.77 -34.31 -20.18
C PHE A 82 2.26 -35.66 -20.74
N LYS A 83 1.97 -36.78 -20.06
CA LYS A 83 2.29 -38.13 -20.55
C LYS A 83 1.61 -38.52 -21.86
N LYS A 84 0.50 -37.87 -22.21
CA LYS A 84 -0.28 -38.14 -23.43
C LYS A 84 -0.10 -37.05 -24.50
N ALA A 85 0.57 -35.95 -24.16
CA ALA A 85 0.85 -34.84 -25.07
C ALA A 85 2.12 -35.09 -25.89
N VAL A 86 2.15 -34.56 -27.11
CA VAL A 86 3.34 -34.62 -27.98
C VAL A 86 4.39 -33.61 -27.56
N GLN A 87 3.93 -32.42 -27.12
CA GLN A 87 4.77 -31.34 -26.61
C GLN A 87 4.18 -30.84 -25.30
N SER A 88 5.05 -30.60 -24.31
CA SER A 88 4.64 -30.03 -23.02
C SER A 88 5.20 -28.63 -22.86
N LEU A 89 4.32 -27.69 -22.51
CA LEU A 89 4.69 -26.34 -22.11
C LEU A 89 4.48 -26.19 -20.61
N ILE A 90 5.56 -25.94 -19.89
CA ILE A 90 5.53 -25.79 -18.44
C ILE A 90 5.25 -24.33 -18.10
N VAL A 91 4.18 -24.07 -17.35
CA VAL A 91 3.81 -22.72 -16.94
C VAL A 91 4.09 -22.54 -15.45
N HIS A 92 4.97 -21.60 -15.10
CA HIS A 92 5.30 -21.23 -13.72
C HIS A 92 5.61 -22.42 -12.79
N PRO A 93 6.56 -23.30 -13.14
CA PRO A 93 6.75 -24.53 -12.38
C PRO A 93 7.14 -24.25 -10.93
N SER A 94 6.57 -25.04 -10.00
CA SER A 94 7.30 -25.31 -8.75
C SER A 94 8.50 -26.21 -9.06
N SER A 95 9.56 -26.15 -8.25
CA SER A 95 10.72 -27.04 -8.40
C SER A 95 10.31 -28.52 -8.50
N SER A 96 9.37 -28.93 -7.66
CA SER A 96 8.78 -30.28 -7.67
C SER A 96 7.96 -30.64 -8.91
N PHE A 97 7.37 -29.64 -9.58
CA PHE A 97 6.59 -29.86 -10.80
C PHE A 97 7.50 -29.90 -12.02
N SER A 98 8.51 -29.01 -12.11
CA SER A 98 9.48 -29.02 -13.22
C SER A 98 10.15 -30.37 -13.35
N GLN A 99 10.66 -30.91 -12.24
CA GLN A 99 11.35 -32.20 -12.22
C GLN A 99 10.44 -33.34 -12.72
N LYS A 100 9.21 -33.42 -12.22
CA LYS A 100 8.25 -34.46 -12.63
C LYS A 100 7.70 -34.28 -14.04
N ALA A 101 7.60 -33.03 -14.51
CA ALA A 101 7.14 -32.71 -15.85
C ALA A 101 8.20 -33.08 -16.90
N GLU A 102 9.48 -32.79 -16.62
CA GLU A 102 10.62 -33.21 -17.43
C GLU A 102 10.73 -34.73 -17.54
N GLU A 103 10.37 -35.48 -16.48
CA GLU A 103 10.28 -36.94 -16.51
C GLU A 103 9.12 -37.49 -17.36
N CYS A 104 8.07 -36.69 -17.63
CA CYS A 104 6.83 -37.16 -18.27
C CYS A 104 6.75 -36.93 -19.79
N GLY A 105 7.66 -36.16 -20.40
CA GLY A 105 7.64 -35.93 -21.85
C GLY A 105 8.61 -34.86 -22.36
N ALA A 106 8.54 -34.57 -23.66
CA ALA A 106 9.36 -33.55 -24.33
C ALA A 106 8.88 -32.14 -23.96
N VAL A 107 9.57 -31.51 -23.01
CA VAL A 107 9.34 -30.11 -22.63
C VAL A 107 9.88 -29.20 -23.72
N GLU A 108 9.00 -28.50 -24.43
CA GLU A 108 9.38 -27.59 -25.53
C GLU A 108 9.72 -26.20 -25.00
N THR A 109 8.96 -25.71 -24.04
CA THR A 109 9.11 -24.35 -23.52
C THR A 109 8.69 -24.30 -22.05
N THR A 110 9.50 -23.60 -21.25
CA THR A 110 9.19 -23.31 -19.85
C THR A 110 8.97 -21.82 -19.68
N PHE A 111 7.74 -21.43 -19.35
CA PHE A 111 7.42 -20.08 -18.90
C PHE A 111 7.81 -19.97 -17.43
N ALA A 112 9.06 -19.59 -17.17
CA ALA A 112 9.59 -19.47 -15.82
C ALA A 112 8.75 -18.47 -15.00
N ARG A 113 8.52 -18.80 -13.72
CA ARG A 113 8.08 -17.78 -12.78
C ARG A 113 9.25 -16.80 -12.62
N PRO A 114 9.05 -15.47 -12.56
CA PRO A 114 10.13 -14.58 -12.20
C PRO A 114 10.70 -15.03 -10.85
N ASP A 115 11.98 -15.41 -10.86
CA ASP A 115 12.66 -15.96 -9.70
C ASP A 115 12.71 -14.95 -8.57
N GLY A 116 12.50 -15.43 -7.35
CA GLY A 116 12.63 -14.64 -6.13
C GLY A 116 11.33 -14.47 -5.36
N PHE A 117 11.28 -15.07 -4.17
CA PHE A 117 10.25 -14.78 -3.17
C PHE A 117 10.44 -13.37 -2.57
N TRP A 118 11.70 -13.01 -2.29
CA TRP A 118 12.04 -11.83 -1.49
C TRP A 118 11.66 -10.51 -2.16
N GLN A 119 12.00 -10.31 -3.43
CA GLN A 119 11.72 -9.03 -4.10
C GLN A 119 10.20 -8.75 -4.22
N PRO A 120 9.36 -9.68 -4.70
CA PRO A 120 7.90 -9.51 -4.69
C PRO A 120 7.33 -9.37 -3.27
N PHE A 121 7.87 -10.12 -2.29
CA PHE A 121 7.43 -10.04 -0.90
C PHE A 121 7.71 -8.67 -0.28
N LEU A 122 8.96 -8.19 -0.35
CA LEU A 122 9.36 -6.87 0.15
C LEU A 122 8.58 -5.75 -0.54
N LYS A 123 8.29 -5.88 -1.85
CA LYS A 123 7.43 -4.94 -2.57
C LYS A 123 6.00 -4.93 -2.03
N SER A 124 5.45 -6.08 -1.66
CA SER A 124 4.12 -6.19 -1.03
C SER A 124 4.08 -5.64 0.40
N LEU A 125 5.20 -5.67 1.15
CA LEU A 125 5.27 -5.07 2.49
C LEU A 125 5.18 -3.54 2.47
N ARG A 126 5.49 -2.90 1.32
CA ARG A 126 5.48 -1.44 1.13
C ARG A 126 6.33 -0.71 2.18
N LEU A 127 7.56 -1.16 2.40
CA LEU A 127 8.48 -0.60 3.40
C LEU A 127 8.69 0.93 3.27
N HIS A 128 8.61 1.48 2.05
CA HIS A 128 8.66 2.93 1.84
C HIS A 128 7.54 3.71 2.57
N GLN A 129 6.40 3.09 2.86
CA GLN A 129 5.31 3.70 3.62
C GLN A 129 5.62 3.80 5.12
N TRP A 130 6.64 3.07 5.62
CA TRP A 130 7.05 3.15 7.02
C TRP A 130 7.56 4.54 7.40
N ALA A 131 8.00 5.36 6.43
CA ALA A 131 8.34 6.76 6.67
C ALA A 131 7.22 7.55 7.37
N LYS A 132 5.96 7.17 7.20
CA LYS A 132 4.82 7.79 7.93
C LYS A 132 4.84 7.50 9.43
N ASN A 133 5.46 6.40 9.83
CA ASN A 133 5.64 6.02 11.22
C ASN A 133 6.77 6.81 11.89
N SER A 134 7.55 7.61 11.14
CA SER A 134 8.53 8.53 11.74
C SER A 134 7.89 9.55 12.69
N LEU A 135 6.57 9.75 12.63
CA LEU A 135 5.82 10.54 13.59
C LEU A 135 5.90 10.02 15.04
N LEU A 136 6.25 8.75 15.25
CA LEU A 136 6.46 8.18 16.59
C LEU A 136 7.63 8.83 17.32
N PHE A 137 8.59 9.41 16.59
CA PHE A 137 9.77 10.07 17.17
C PHE A 137 9.52 11.54 17.49
N ILE A 138 8.41 12.14 17.03
CA ILE A 138 8.12 13.56 17.28
C ILE A 138 7.96 13.85 18.79
N PRO A 139 7.21 13.05 19.57
CA PRO A 139 7.11 13.26 21.02
C PRO A 139 8.43 13.07 21.76
N LEU A 140 9.31 12.20 21.25
CA LEU A 140 10.65 12.01 21.82
C LEU A 140 11.45 13.32 21.78
N ILE A 141 11.42 13.99 20.63
CA ILE A 141 12.16 15.23 20.41
C ILE A 141 11.50 16.39 21.15
N LEU A 142 10.19 16.57 20.97
CA LEU A 142 9.45 17.71 21.54
C LEU A 142 9.17 17.59 23.03
N GLY A 143 9.27 16.38 23.60
CA GLY A 143 8.99 16.09 25.01
C GLY A 143 10.24 15.99 25.89
N GLY A 144 11.40 16.50 25.46
CA GLY A 144 12.60 16.55 26.30
C GLY A 144 13.46 15.27 26.31
N GLN A 145 13.05 14.21 25.61
CA GLN A 145 13.68 12.88 25.69
C GLN A 145 14.73 12.64 24.58
N ALA A 146 15.11 13.67 23.82
CA ALA A 146 16.07 13.57 22.72
C ALA A 146 17.43 12.98 23.12
N LEU A 147 17.86 13.23 24.36
CA LEU A 147 19.15 12.77 24.90
C LEU A 147 19.06 11.41 25.61
N ASN A 148 17.88 10.79 25.68
CA ASN A 148 17.67 9.53 26.39
C ASN A 148 17.77 8.32 25.42
N PRO A 149 18.82 7.48 25.49
CA PRO A 149 18.98 6.33 24.59
C PRO A 149 17.87 5.28 24.75
N ALA A 150 17.30 5.13 25.95
CA ALA A 150 16.22 4.17 26.19
C ALA A 150 14.93 4.60 25.46
N ALA A 151 14.63 5.90 25.46
CA ALA A 151 13.51 6.46 24.71
C ALA A 151 13.65 6.19 23.19
N TRP A 152 14.86 6.34 22.64
CA TRP A 152 15.14 5.99 21.24
C TRP A 152 14.93 4.51 20.96
N GLY A 153 15.35 3.63 21.87
CA GLY A 153 15.12 2.19 21.77
C GLY A 153 13.63 1.85 21.73
N SER A 154 12.85 2.38 22.67
CA SER A 154 11.38 2.18 22.72
C SER A 154 10.69 2.72 21.48
N ALA A 155 11.01 3.95 21.05
CA ALA A 155 10.44 4.56 19.85
C ALA A 155 10.80 3.76 18.58
N PHE A 156 12.02 3.24 18.47
CA PHE A 156 12.45 2.41 17.35
C PHE A 156 11.74 1.05 17.31
N LEU A 157 11.62 0.38 18.47
CA LEU A 157 10.84 -0.87 18.55
C LEU A 157 9.36 -0.64 18.22
N GLY A 158 8.78 0.47 18.68
CA GLY A 158 7.43 0.89 18.31
C GLY A 158 7.28 1.20 16.82
N PHE A 159 8.27 1.85 16.21
CA PHE A 159 8.34 2.08 14.76
C PHE A 159 8.35 0.77 13.97
N VAL A 160 9.15 -0.21 14.40
CA VAL A 160 9.19 -1.55 13.79
C VAL A 160 7.86 -2.27 13.98
N ALA A 161 7.29 -2.26 15.19
CA ALA A 161 5.98 -2.87 15.46
C ALA A 161 4.90 -2.29 14.55
N LEU A 162 4.77 -0.96 14.49
CA LEU A 162 3.77 -0.30 13.65
C LEU A 162 4.06 -0.46 12.15
N GLY A 163 5.33 -0.60 11.77
CA GLY A 163 5.76 -0.93 10.41
C GLY A 163 5.23 -2.30 9.98
N ILE A 164 5.46 -3.33 10.82
CA ILE A 164 4.97 -4.70 10.58
C ILE A 164 3.43 -4.73 10.58
N LEU A 165 2.77 -4.00 11.50
CA LEU A 165 1.31 -3.85 11.52
C LEU A 165 0.80 -3.31 10.19
N ALA A 166 1.37 -2.19 9.73
CA ALA A 166 0.97 -1.54 8.49
C ALA A 166 1.19 -2.46 7.28
N SER A 167 2.33 -3.15 7.20
CA SER A 167 2.61 -4.12 6.14
C SER A 167 1.61 -5.29 6.14
N SER A 168 1.21 -5.77 7.31
CA SER A 168 0.20 -6.83 7.45
C SER A 168 -1.17 -6.34 6.97
N THR A 169 -1.56 -5.11 7.32
CA THR A 169 -2.81 -4.51 6.82
C THR A 169 -2.77 -4.23 5.32
N TYR A 170 -1.61 -3.87 4.75
CA TYR A 170 -1.46 -3.72 3.29
C TYR A 170 -1.61 -5.06 2.56
N LEU A 171 -1.03 -6.14 3.09
CA LEU A 171 -1.22 -7.48 2.53
C LEU A 171 -2.69 -7.90 2.59
N LEU A 172 -3.37 -7.65 3.71
CA LEU A 172 -4.80 -7.93 3.87
C LEU A 172 -5.64 -7.17 2.83
N ASN A 173 -5.35 -5.87 2.66
CA ASN A 173 -6.03 -5.04 1.67
C ASN A 173 -5.77 -5.53 0.24
N ASP A 174 -4.54 -5.91 -0.10
CA ASP A 174 -4.19 -6.39 -1.44
C ASP A 174 -4.81 -7.78 -1.73
N LEU A 175 -5.08 -8.59 -0.70
CA LEU A 175 -5.87 -9.82 -0.84
C LEU A 175 -7.36 -9.53 -1.05
N TRP A 176 -7.91 -8.56 -0.34
CA TRP A 176 -9.32 -8.20 -0.46
C TRP A 176 -9.63 -7.55 -1.81
N ASP A 177 -8.77 -6.65 -2.26
CA ASP A 177 -8.92 -5.93 -3.54
C ASP A 177 -8.37 -6.74 -4.73
N LEU A 178 -8.01 -8.02 -4.55
CA LEU A 178 -7.26 -8.81 -5.53
C LEU A 178 -7.90 -8.83 -6.93
N GLU A 179 -9.22 -9.05 -7.00
CA GLU A 179 -9.92 -9.14 -8.29
C GLU A 179 -10.05 -7.76 -8.95
N ALA A 180 -10.36 -6.73 -8.17
CA ALA A 180 -10.38 -5.35 -8.66
C ALA A 180 -8.99 -4.89 -9.15
N ASP A 181 -7.93 -5.26 -8.42
CA ASP A 181 -6.55 -4.93 -8.75
C ASP A 181 -6.09 -5.61 -10.05
N ARG A 182 -6.53 -6.85 -10.32
CA ARG A 182 -6.26 -7.54 -11.60
C ARG A 182 -6.84 -6.82 -12.80
N GLN A 183 -7.96 -6.14 -12.62
CA GLN A 183 -8.68 -5.42 -13.68
C GLN A 183 -8.19 -3.98 -13.84
N HIS A 184 -7.49 -3.43 -12.84
CA HIS A 184 -7.05 -2.03 -12.83
C HIS A 184 -5.73 -1.82 -13.57
N TRP A 185 -5.70 -0.83 -14.47
CA TRP A 185 -4.56 -0.56 -15.39
C TRP A 185 -3.19 -0.44 -14.70
N SER A 186 -3.09 0.26 -13.56
CA SER A 186 -1.83 0.39 -12.81
C SER A 186 -1.61 -0.66 -11.71
N LYS A 187 -2.69 -1.20 -11.11
CA LYS A 187 -2.60 -2.09 -9.95
C LYS A 187 -2.47 -3.56 -10.33
N LYS A 188 -2.73 -3.93 -11.60
CA LYS A 188 -2.54 -5.29 -12.13
C LYS A 188 -1.11 -5.82 -11.97
N SER A 189 -0.13 -4.92 -11.86
CA SER A 189 1.28 -5.23 -11.66
C SER A 189 1.68 -5.50 -10.20
N ARG A 190 0.75 -5.33 -9.24
CA ARG A 190 1.00 -5.64 -7.83
C ARG A 190 1.35 -7.12 -7.67
N PRO A 191 2.31 -7.49 -6.78
CA PRO A 191 2.80 -8.86 -6.71
C PRO A 191 1.73 -9.94 -6.53
N LEU A 192 0.68 -9.67 -5.75
CA LEU A 192 -0.44 -10.59 -5.57
C LEU A 192 -1.35 -10.64 -6.81
N ALA A 193 -1.75 -9.49 -7.36
CA ALA A 193 -2.60 -9.39 -8.54
C ALA A 193 -1.95 -10.02 -9.78
N SER A 194 -0.65 -9.79 -9.97
CA SER A 194 0.13 -10.31 -11.10
C SER A 194 0.58 -11.77 -10.92
N GLY A 195 0.26 -12.40 -9.79
CA GLY A 195 0.69 -13.77 -9.47
C GLY A 195 2.19 -13.95 -9.16
N LYS A 196 2.98 -12.87 -9.06
CA LYS A 196 4.41 -12.93 -8.71
C LYS A 196 4.59 -13.48 -7.30
N LEU A 197 3.76 -13.05 -6.34
CA LEU A 197 3.68 -13.60 -4.98
C LEU A 197 2.49 -14.57 -4.88
N LYS A 198 2.70 -15.80 -4.37
CA LYS A 198 1.59 -16.73 -4.10
C LYS A 198 0.67 -16.18 -3.01
N ILE A 199 -0.63 -16.33 -3.19
CA ILE A 199 -1.67 -15.94 -2.21
C ILE A 199 -1.41 -16.61 -0.85
N ALA A 200 -1.00 -17.88 -0.83
CA ALA A 200 -0.67 -18.61 0.40
C ALA A 200 0.39 -17.91 1.26
N HIS A 201 1.39 -17.27 0.66
CA HIS A 201 2.40 -16.54 1.42
C HIS A 201 1.80 -15.31 2.11
N ALA A 202 0.87 -14.60 1.46
CA ALA A 202 0.19 -13.46 2.08
C ALA A 202 -0.74 -13.91 3.21
N ILE A 203 -1.52 -14.98 2.98
CA ILE A 203 -2.40 -15.56 4.01
C ILE A 203 -1.61 -15.98 5.26
N PHE A 204 -0.40 -16.51 5.11
CA PHE A 204 0.46 -16.85 6.24
C PHE A 204 1.17 -15.63 6.85
N ALA A 205 1.66 -14.70 6.02
CA ALA A 205 2.41 -13.54 6.49
C ALA A 205 1.56 -12.54 7.30
N ILE A 206 0.26 -12.43 7.01
CA ILE A 206 -0.64 -11.53 7.74
C ILE A 206 -0.74 -11.90 9.24
N PRO A 207 -1.20 -13.10 9.64
CA PRO A 207 -1.32 -13.46 11.06
C PRO A 207 0.04 -13.48 11.75
N VAL A 208 1.11 -13.94 11.09
CA VAL A 208 2.47 -13.92 11.66
C VAL A 208 2.93 -12.48 11.91
N GLY A 209 2.71 -11.57 10.96
CA GLY A 209 3.05 -10.16 11.11
C GLY A 209 2.23 -9.48 12.21
N LEU A 210 0.92 -9.76 12.31
CA LEU A 210 0.08 -9.25 13.39
C LEU A 210 0.56 -9.77 14.76
N LEU A 211 0.82 -11.06 14.89
CA LEU A 211 1.34 -11.64 16.14
C LEU A 211 2.69 -11.04 16.52
N LEU A 212 3.61 -10.87 15.58
CA LEU A 212 4.91 -10.24 15.82
C LEU A 212 4.76 -8.77 16.23
N SER A 213 3.93 -8.02 15.53
CA SER A 213 3.66 -6.61 15.85
C SER A 213 3.07 -6.45 17.26
N PHE A 214 2.06 -7.25 17.61
CA PHE A 214 1.45 -7.18 18.94
C PHE A 214 2.35 -7.77 20.02
N GLY A 215 3.19 -8.75 19.71
CA GLY A 215 4.23 -9.25 20.62
C GLY A 215 5.25 -8.16 20.99
N ILE A 216 5.73 -7.40 19.99
CA ILE A 216 6.61 -6.25 20.25
C ILE A 216 5.86 -5.15 21.03
N ALA A 217 4.62 -4.83 20.65
CA ALA A 217 3.82 -3.85 21.36
C ALA A 217 3.55 -4.25 22.83
N ALA A 218 3.30 -5.53 23.10
CA ALA A 218 3.09 -6.04 24.45
C ALA A 218 4.34 -5.91 25.32
N ALA A 219 5.53 -6.11 24.74
CA ALA A 219 6.80 -5.87 25.44
C ALA A 219 7.04 -4.38 25.77
N LEU A 220 6.42 -3.46 25.03
CA LEU A 220 6.51 -2.01 25.24
C LEU A 220 5.43 -1.46 26.19
N GLY A 221 4.37 -2.22 26.44
CA GLY A 221 3.36 -1.92 27.46
C GLY A 221 1.91 -1.91 26.97
N PRO A 222 0.94 -1.97 27.89
CA PRO A 222 -0.48 -2.14 27.58
C PRO A 222 -1.08 -0.98 26.77
N PHE A 223 -0.64 0.26 27.01
CA PHE A 223 -1.11 1.42 26.25
C PHE A 223 -0.62 1.43 24.80
N VAL A 224 0.56 0.86 24.53
CA VAL A 224 1.07 0.68 23.16
C VAL A 224 0.24 -0.37 22.43
N VAL A 225 -0.09 -1.49 23.10
CA VAL A 225 -1.00 -2.52 22.56
C VAL A 225 -2.36 -1.90 22.21
N LEU A 226 -2.96 -1.13 23.13
CA LEU A 226 -4.23 -0.46 22.90
C LEU A 226 -4.13 0.51 21.71
N GLY A 227 -3.08 1.32 21.63
CA GLY A 227 -2.83 2.23 20.52
C GLY A 227 -2.71 1.51 19.17
N CYS A 228 -1.93 0.42 19.10
CA CYS A 228 -1.81 -0.42 17.92
C CYS A 228 -3.14 -1.09 17.53
N PHE A 229 -3.93 -1.53 18.51
CA PHE A 229 -5.25 -2.12 18.27
C PHE A 229 -6.22 -1.08 17.69
N CYS A 230 -6.35 0.09 18.31
CA CYS A 230 -7.17 1.18 17.79
C CYS A 230 -6.73 1.59 16.38
N TYR A 231 -5.42 1.71 16.16
CA TYR A 231 -4.85 2.03 14.84
C TYR A 231 -5.21 0.97 13.79
N LEU A 232 -5.11 -0.32 14.13
CA LEU A 232 -5.49 -1.43 13.24
C LEU A 232 -6.99 -1.36 12.88
N VAL A 233 -7.86 -1.23 13.89
CA VAL A 233 -9.31 -1.14 13.69
C VAL A 233 -9.66 0.04 12.80
N SER A 234 -9.12 1.23 13.07
CA SER A 234 -9.34 2.42 12.25
C SER A 234 -8.83 2.26 10.82
N THR A 235 -7.67 1.63 10.62
CA THR A 235 -7.10 1.40 9.28
C THR A 235 -7.95 0.41 8.46
N VAL A 236 -8.44 -0.65 9.10
CA VAL A 236 -9.32 -1.65 8.50
C VAL A 236 -10.68 -1.04 8.17
N ALA A 237 -11.31 -0.34 9.12
CA ALA A 237 -12.58 0.36 8.91
C ALA A 237 -12.49 1.40 7.78
N TYR A 238 -11.37 2.13 7.71
CA TYR A 238 -11.08 3.05 6.61
C TYR A 238 -11.04 2.33 5.27
N SER A 239 -10.32 1.22 5.19
CA SER A 239 -10.09 0.47 3.95
C SER A 239 -11.39 -0.11 3.38
N PHE A 240 -12.31 -0.56 4.23
CA PHE A 240 -13.58 -1.16 3.80
C PHE A 240 -14.68 -0.15 3.51
N TYR A 241 -14.86 0.85 4.38
CA TYR A 241 -16.05 1.69 4.36
C TYR A 241 -15.75 3.19 4.34
N LEU A 242 -14.97 3.69 5.31
CA LEU A 242 -14.88 5.14 5.55
C LEU A 242 -14.23 5.91 4.40
N LYS A 243 -13.38 5.24 3.60
CA LYS A 243 -12.75 5.84 2.42
C LYS A 243 -13.74 6.33 1.34
N ARG A 244 -15.00 5.87 1.39
CA ARG A 244 -16.05 6.15 0.42
C ARG A 244 -16.92 7.36 0.79
N VAL A 245 -16.77 7.89 2.01
CA VAL A 245 -17.58 9.00 2.52
C VAL A 245 -16.76 10.29 2.41
N PRO A 246 -17.22 11.30 1.63
CA PRO A 246 -16.53 12.57 1.50
C PRO A 246 -16.28 13.26 2.84
N LEU A 247 -15.15 13.95 2.94
CA LEU A 247 -14.56 14.59 4.13
C LEU A 247 -14.18 13.61 5.26
N LEU A 248 -15.02 12.61 5.54
CA LEU A 248 -14.73 11.58 6.54
C LEU A 248 -13.46 10.79 6.17
N ASP A 249 -13.22 10.53 4.88
CA ASP A 249 -11.98 9.90 4.43
C ASP A 249 -10.74 10.70 4.85
N THR A 250 -10.75 12.02 4.65
CA THR A 250 -9.63 12.90 5.03
C THR A 250 -9.52 13.11 6.54
N ALA A 251 -10.64 13.19 7.26
CA ALA A 251 -10.64 13.30 8.72
C ALA A 251 -10.08 12.03 9.39
N VAL A 252 -10.44 10.84 8.89
CA VAL A 252 -9.91 9.57 9.38
C VAL A 252 -8.42 9.44 9.06
N LEU A 253 -7.96 9.89 7.88
CA LEU A 253 -6.53 9.94 7.59
C LEU A 253 -5.77 10.85 8.57
N ALA A 254 -6.29 12.05 8.85
CA ALA A 254 -5.71 12.95 9.84
C ALA A 254 -5.66 12.30 11.24
N MET A 255 -6.74 11.64 11.65
CA MET A 255 -6.79 10.88 12.90
C MET A 255 -5.74 9.77 12.94
N LEU A 256 -5.56 9.00 11.86
CA LEU A 256 -4.55 7.94 11.79
C LEU A 256 -3.11 8.47 11.89
N PHE A 257 -2.83 9.66 11.36
CA PHE A 257 -1.53 10.31 11.57
C PHE A 257 -1.37 10.78 13.02
N THR A 258 -2.41 11.37 13.60
CA THR A 258 -2.41 11.82 15.01
C THR A 258 -2.33 10.65 16.00
N MET A 259 -2.91 9.49 15.68
CA MET A 259 -2.76 8.27 16.49
C MET A 259 -1.30 7.80 16.57
N ARG A 260 -0.51 7.96 15.50
CA ARG A 260 0.93 7.64 15.51
C ARG A 260 1.69 8.51 16.49
N LEU A 261 1.36 9.80 16.52
CA LEU A 261 1.90 10.73 17.50
C LEU A 261 1.53 10.28 18.92
N GLY A 262 0.28 9.88 19.15
CA GLY A 262 -0.18 9.39 20.46
C GLY A 262 0.51 8.11 20.91
N ILE A 263 0.76 7.18 19.98
CA ILE A 263 1.58 5.99 20.27
C ILE A 263 3.03 6.42 20.58
N GLY A 264 3.58 7.41 19.89
CA GLY A 264 4.90 7.98 20.22
C GLY A 264 4.98 8.53 21.64
N VAL A 265 3.93 9.23 22.09
CA VAL A 265 3.82 9.76 23.46
C VAL A 265 3.89 8.62 24.49
N THR A 266 3.17 7.52 24.26
CA THR A 266 3.18 6.37 25.19
C THR A 266 4.48 5.59 25.17
N LEU A 267 5.17 5.51 24.02
CA LEU A 267 6.45 4.81 23.89
C LEU A 267 7.59 5.50 24.64
N VAL A 268 7.54 6.81 24.74
CA VAL A 268 8.62 7.66 25.27
C VAL A 268 8.29 8.20 26.65
N ASP A 269 7.10 7.87 27.17
CA ASP A 269 6.61 8.23 28.50
C ASP A 269 6.69 9.73 28.78
N VAL A 270 6.19 10.53 27.84
CA VAL A 270 6.10 11.98 27.97
C VAL A 270 4.64 12.41 28.21
N PRO A 271 4.40 13.53 28.90
CA PRO A 271 3.04 14.04 29.08
C PRO A 271 2.38 14.32 27.71
N PRO A 272 1.11 13.92 27.51
CA PRO A 272 0.39 14.24 26.29
C PRO A 272 0.17 15.75 26.17
N SER A 273 0.50 16.33 25.02
CA SER A 273 0.26 17.73 24.69
C SER A 273 -1.04 17.89 23.89
N PRO A 274 -2.12 18.46 24.47
CA PRO A 274 -3.36 18.70 23.73
C PRO A 274 -3.13 19.57 22.50
N TRP A 275 -2.28 20.61 22.61
CA TRP A 275 -1.99 21.49 21.49
C TRP A 275 -1.28 20.77 20.35
N LEU A 276 -0.33 19.87 20.65
CA LEU A 276 0.36 19.09 19.63
C LEU A 276 -0.58 18.10 18.92
N PHE A 277 -1.53 17.49 19.63
CA PHE A 277 -2.55 16.62 19.02
C PHE A 277 -3.48 17.40 18.09
N VAL A 278 -3.98 18.57 18.52
CA VAL A 278 -4.84 19.43 17.70
C VAL A 278 -4.07 19.98 16.50
N PHE A 279 -2.82 20.38 16.69
CA PHE A 279 -1.91 20.79 15.62
C PHE A 279 -1.77 19.69 14.57
N SER A 280 -1.42 18.48 15.00
CA SER A 280 -1.29 17.30 14.14
C SER A 280 -2.57 17.05 13.36
N MET A 281 -3.73 17.10 14.03
CA MET A 281 -5.01 16.87 13.37
C MET A 281 -5.28 17.88 12.24
N TYR A 282 -5.09 19.18 12.47
CA TYR A 282 -5.29 20.20 11.44
C TYR A 282 -4.24 20.13 10.33
N LEU A 283 -2.98 19.86 10.67
CA LEU A 283 -1.89 19.71 9.72
C LEU A 283 -2.21 18.57 8.73
N PHE A 284 -2.46 17.37 9.25
CA PHE A 284 -2.72 16.20 8.40
C PHE A 284 -4.07 16.24 7.71
N LEU A 285 -5.07 16.94 8.26
CA LEU A 285 -6.31 17.23 7.56
C LEU A 285 -6.06 18.12 6.35
N SER A 286 -5.29 19.20 6.51
CA SER A 286 -4.90 20.08 5.40
C SER A 286 -4.18 19.32 4.30
N LEU A 287 -3.17 18.52 4.64
CA LEU A 287 -2.41 17.72 3.66
C LEU A 287 -3.27 16.66 2.97
N SER A 288 -4.18 16.02 3.72
CA SER A 288 -5.10 15.02 3.15
C SER A 288 -6.11 15.66 2.18
N LEU A 289 -6.62 16.84 2.51
CA LEU A 289 -7.50 17.62 1.63
C LEU A 289 -6.75 18.13 0.39
N ALA A 290 -5.50 18.57 0.53
CA ALA A 290 -4.64 19.00 -0.58
C ALA A 290 -4.44 17.88 -1.61
N LYS A 291 -4.19 16.65 -1.12
CA LYS A 291 -4.13 15.45 -1.97
C LYS A 291 -5.47 15.18 -2.64
N ARG A 292 -6.57 15.22 -1.90
CA ARG A 292 -7.92 14.96 -2.44
C ARG A 292 -8.34 15.99 -3.48
N HIS A 293 -8.03 17.27 -3.26
CA HIS A 293 -8.25 18.36 -4.19
C HIS A 293 -7.50 18.11 -5.50
N THR A 294 -6.22 17.73 -5.43
CA THR A 294 -5.41 17.42 -6.62
C THR A 294 -5.98 16.22 -7.39
N GLU A 295 -6.35 15.14 -6.68
CA GLU A 295 -6.94 13.96 -7.29
C GLU A 295 -8.29 14.27 -7.99
N LEU A 296 -9.16 15.07 -7.37
CA LEU A 296 -10.44 15.50 -7.95
C LEU A 296 -10.23 16.47 -9.12
N GLY A 297 -9.27 17.40 -9.03
CA GLY A 297 -8.95 18.32 -10.12
C GLY A 297 -8.48 17.60 -11.37
N ARG A 298 -7.63 16.56 -11.24
CA ARG A 298 -7.24 15.71 -12.38
C ARG A 298 -8.40 14.90 -12.96
N HIS A 299 -9.32 14.44 -12.11
CA HIS A 299 -10.54 13.78 -12.56
C HIS A 299 -11.40 14.71 -13.43
N VAL A 300 -11.49 15.99 -13.04
CA VAL A 300 -12.18 17.04 -13.81
C VAL A 300 -11.45 17.33 -15.13
N GLU A 301 -10.13 17.51 -15.11
CA GLU A 301 -9.32 17.76 -16.33
C GLU A 301 -9.38 16.62 -17.34
N ALA A 302 -9.48 15.37 -16.88
CA ALA A 302 -9.64 14.20 -17.73
C ALA A 302 -11.02 14.12 -18.41
N GLY A 303 -11.92 15.08 -18.20
CA GLY A 303 -13.26 15.12 -18.78
C GLY A 303 -14.17 14.01 -18.25
N THR A 304 -13.83 13.41 -17.10
CA THR A 304 -14.64 12.34 -16.52
C THR A 304 -15.82 12.95 -15.77
N ASN A 305 -17.02 12.64 -16.26
CA ASN A 305 -18.27 13.09 -15.64
C ASN A 305 -18.71 12.12 -14.53
N GLY A 306 -19.30 12.67 -13.47
CA GLY A 306 -19.87 11.91 -12.36
C GLY A 306 -18.99 11.89 -11.11
N GLU A 307 -19.30 10.95 -10.21
CA GLU A 307 -18.59 10.78 -8.95
C GLU A 307 -17.23 10.13 -9.13
N MET A 308 -16.26 10.61 -8.36
CA MET A 308 -14.94 9.99 -8.28
C MET A 308 -15.07 8.56 -7.72
N SER A 309 -14.69 7.58 -8.54
CA SER A 309 -14.84 6.16 -8.22
C SER A 309 -14.26 5.79 -6.84
N GLY A 310 -15.12 5.23 -5.99
CA GLY A 310 -14.76 4.71 -4.67
C GLY A 310 -14.50 5.76 -3.60
N ARG A 311 -14.78 7.05 -3.86
CA ARG A 311 -14.54 8.16 -2.94
C ARG A 311 -15.77 9.04 -2.67
N GLY A 312 -16.75 9.05 -3.58
CA GLY A 312 -18.02 9.77 -3.40
C GLY A 312 -17.94 11.29 -3.62
N TYR A 313 -16.78 11.83 -4.02
CA TYR A 313 -16.65 13.25 -4.36
C TYR A 313 -17.19 13.54 -5.76
N GLN A 314 -17.81 14.70 -5.92
CA GLN A 314 -18.30 15.22 -7.19
C GLN A 314 -17.43 16.39 -7.67
N ASN A 315 -17.40 16.63 -8.98
CA ASN A 315 -16.59 17.70 -9.58
C ASN A 315 -16.88 19.09 -8.97
N LYS A 316 -18.10 19.33 -8.48
CA LYS A 316 -18.53 20.58 -7.82
C LYS A 316 -17.93 20.80 -6.43
N ASP A 317 -17.33 19.78 -5.81
CA ASP A 317 -16.81 19.83 -4.44
C ASP A 317 -15.42 20.47 -4.37
N LEU A 318 -14.76 20.71 -5.52
CA LEU A 318 -13.39 21.20 -5.60
C LEU A 318 -13.16 22.52 -4.83
N PRO A 319 -14.04 23.56 -4.92
CA PRO A 319 -13.87 24.79 -4.16
C PRO A 319 -14.00 24.58 -2.64
N VAL A 320 -14.87 23.66 -2.21
CA VAL A 320 -15.05 23.33 -0.79
C VAL A 320 -13.80 22.65 -0.24
N LEU A 321 -13.22 21.71 -0.98
CA LEU A 321 -11.96 21.06 -0.62
C LEU A 321 -10.80 22.06 -0.48
N LEU A 322 -10.72 23.03 -1.41
CA LEU A 322 -9.72 24.10 -1.35
C LEU A 322 -9.90 24.95 -0.09
N ALA A 323 -11.11 25.44 0.15
CA ALA A 323 -11.42 26.31 1.29
C ALA A 323 -11.16 25.61 2.63
N LEU A 324 -11.68 24.39 2.82
CA LEU A 324 -11.48 23.62 4.06
C LEU A 324 -10.02 23.28 4.28
N GLY A 325 -9.30 22.93 3.22
CA GLY A 325 -7.93 22.51 3.32
C GLY A 325 -6.97 23.67 3.61
N ALA A 326 -7.14 24.81 2.95
CA ALA A 326 -6.39 26.04 3.26
C ALA A 326 -6.69 26.55 4.68
N ALA A 327 -7.98 26.57 5.07
CA ALA A 327 -8.39 26.94 6.42
C ALA A 327 -7.79 26.02 7.49
N SER A 328 -7.75 24.71 7.25
CA SER A 328 -7.08 23.75 8.15
C SER A 328 -5.59 24.02 8.27
N GLY A 329 -4.92 24.44 7.19
CA GLY A 329 -3.49 24.80 7.22
C GLY A 329 -3.20 26.06 8.04
N LEU A 330 -4.06 27.08 7.90
CA LEU A 330 -3.98 28.29 8.73
C LEU A 330 -4.26 27.97 10.20
N ALA A 331 -5.27 27.14 10.48
CA ALA A 331 -5.57 26.67 11.83
C ALA A 331 -4.39 25.90 12.43
N ALA A 332 -3.73 25.02 11.68
CA ALA A 332 -2.51 24.34 12.12
C ALA A 332 -1.41 25.35 12.50
N THR A 333 -1.22 26.39 11.68
CA THR A 333 -0.24 27.46 11.96
C THR A 333 -0.58 28.21 13.25
N LEU A 334 -1.84 28.57 13.45
CA LEU A 334 -2.30 29.25 14.67
C LEU A 334 -2.15 28.35 15.91
N VAL A 335 -2.53 27.08 15.81
CA VAL A 335 -2.39 26.11 16.91
C VAL A 335 -0.93 25.87 17.24
N MET A 336 -0.02 25.90 16.26
CA MET A 336 1.43 25.88 16.52
C MET A 336 1.87 27.07 17.37
N VAL A 337 1.35 28.28 17.11
CA VAL A 337 1.62 29.44 17.98
C VAL A 337 1.15 29.18 19.41
N LEU A 338 -0.06 28.64 19.58
CA LEU A 338 -0.62 28.32 20.90
C LEU A 338 0.22 27.25 21.64
N TYR A 339 0.68 26.22 20.92
CA TYR A 339 1.60 25.22 21.46
C TYR A 339 2.89 25.87 21.97
N LEU A 340 3.50 26.75 21.17
CA LEU A 340 4.73 27.42 21.55
C LEU A 340 4.56 28.29 22.79
N THR A 341 3.52 29.13 22.82
CA THR A 341 3.33 30.10 23.91
C THR A 341 2.87 29.48 25.22
N ASN A 342 2.12 28.36 25.18
CA ASN A 342 1.54 27.77 26.38
C ASN A 342 2.33 26.56 26.91
N GLU A 343 3.08 25.86 26.06
CA GLU A 343 3.81 24.66 26.46
C GLU A 343 5.30 24.75 26.14
N ALA A 344 5.69 24.97 24.88
CA ALA A 344 7.10 24.84 24.49
C ALA A 344 8.03 25.88 25.14
N PHE A 345 7.59 27.12 25.32
CA PHE A 345 8.40 28.16 25.98
C PHE A 345 8.56 27.96 27.48
N SER A 346 7.64 27.22 28.09
CA SER A 346 7.68 26.89 29.52
C SER A 346 8.47 25.62 29.80
N ALA A 347 9.05 24.98 28.78
CA ALA A 347 9.75 23.72 28.93
C ALA A 347 11.22 23.94 29.34
N ASP A 348 11.63 23.30 30.44
CA ASP A 348 12.93 23.51 31.09
C ASP A 348 14.15 23.06 30.27
N PHE A 349 13.94 22.27 29.23
CA PHE A 349 15.02 21.70 28.41
C PHE A 349 15.40 22.58 27.21
N TYR A 350 14.67 23.66 26.91
CA TYR A 350 15.10 24.64 25.91
C TYR A 350 15.92 25.74 26.57
N SER A 351 17.15 25.93 26.10
CA SER A 351 18.03 27.00 26.58
C SER A 351 17.74 28.36 25.92
N ALA A 352 17.19 28.37 24.70
CA ALA A 352 16.80 29.58 23.97
C ALA A 352 15.43 29.41 23.29
N PRO A 353 14.33 29.26 24.06
CA PRO A 353 13.00 28.93 23.52
C PRO A 353 12.46 29.94 22.52
N VAL A 354 12.88 31.22 22.61
CA VAL A 354 12.48 32.29 21.68
C VAL A 354 12.81 31.95 20.22
N LEU A 355 13.86 31.15 19.96
CA LEU A 355 14.21 30.73 18.60
C LEU A 355 13.16 29.82 17.96
N LEU A 356 12.26 29.20 18.74
CA LEU A 356 11.16 28.40 18.18
C LEU A 356 10.09 29.27 17.49
N TRP A 357 10.10 30.61 17.65
CA TRP A 357 9.20 31.51 16.92
C TRP A 357 9.37 31.47 15.39
N GLY A 358 10.45 30.86 14.88
CA GLY A 358 10.57 30.58 13.45
C GLY A 358 9.61 29.50 12.93
N MET A 359 9.08 28.62 13.79
CA MET A 359 8.24 27.51 13.33
C MET A 359 6.95 27.98 12.64
N PRO A 360 6.12 28.89 13.21
CA PRO A 360 4.89 29.32 12.57
C PRO A 360 5.07 29.96 11.18
N PRO A 361 5.97 30.94 10.95
CA PRO A 361 6.12 31.52 9.62
C PRO A 361 6.70 30.51 8.60
N ILE A 362 7.62 29.63 9.00
CA ILE A 362 8.14 28.57 8.13
C ILE A 362 7.02 27.60 7.73
N LEU A 363 6.22 27.18 8.70
CA LEU A 363 5.07 26.30 8.48
C LEU A 363 4.03 26.95 7.56
N PHE A 364 3.72 28.23 7.78
CA PHE A 364 2.82 29.00 6.92
C PHE A 364 3.30 29.03 5.47
N LEU A 365 4.58 29.36 5.25
CA LEU A 365 5.18 29.39 3.91
C LEU A 365 5.17 28.01 3.25
N TRP A 366 5.47 26.96 4.02
CA TRP A 366 5.47 25.60 3.52
C TRP A 366 4.06 25.12 3.14
N LEU A 367 3.06 25.34 3.99
CA LEU A 367 1.66 24.99 3.69
C LEU A 367 1.10 25.82 2.53
N GLY A 368 1.41 27.12 2.48
CA GLY A 368 1.06 27.97 1.34
C GLY A 368 1.66 27.44 0.03
N ARG A 369 2.92 27.00 0.05
CA ARG A 369 3.57 26.36 -1.10
C ARG A 369 2.86 25.07 -1.51
N VAL A 370 2.52 24.19 -0.56
CA VAL A 370 1.77 22.95 -0.85
C VAL A 370 0.46 23.28 -1.56
N TRP A 371 -0.31 24.23 -1.04
CA TRP A 371 -1.59 24.63 -1.63
C TRP A 371 -1.45 25.31 -2.99
N LEU A 372 -0.39 26.11 -3.21
CA LEU A 372 -0.08 26.68 -4.53
C LEU A 372 0.19 25.60 -5.59
N ILE A 373 0.94 24.55 -5.24
CA ILE A 373 1.24 23.43 -6.14
C ILE A 373 0.02 22.55 -6.37
N CYS A 374 -0.80 22.33 -5.33
CA CYS A 374 -2.05 21.58 -5.44
C CYS A 374 -3.04 22.26 -6.37
N GLN A 375 -3.17 23.59 -6.29
CA GLN A 375 -4.02 24.37 -7.18
C GLN A 375 -3.58 24.28 -8.65
N ARG A 376 -2.28 24.05 -8.90
CA ARG A 376 -1.73 23.81 -10.24
C ARG A 376 -1.81 22.35 -10.69
N LEU A 377 -2.36 21.47 -9.85
CA LEU A 377 -2.48 20.03 -10.09
C LEU A 377 -1.15 19.27 -10.29
N GLU A 378 -0.05 19.88 -9.87
CA GLU A 378 1.32 19.38 -10.02
C GLU A 378 1.76 18.46 -8.86
N LEU A 379 0.96 18.35 -7.78
CA LEU A 379 1.29 17.51 -6.63
C LEU A 379 1.14 16.02 -6.98
N ASN A 380 2.20 15.37 -7.43
CA ASN A 380 2.18 13.97 -7.87
C ASN A 380 2.35 12.96 -6.73
N ASP A 381 3.11 13.33 -5.71
CA ASP A 381 3.48 12.46 -4.59
C ASP A 381 2.59 12.71 -3.36
N ASP A 382 2.57 11.74 -2.44
CA ASP A 382 1.99 11.93 -1.10
C ASP A 382 2.63 13.17 -0.44
N PRO A 383 1.88 14.06 0.24
CA PRO A 383 2.44 15.28 0.81
C PRO A 383 3.66 15.07 1.73
N VAL A 384 3.72 13.93 2.42
CA VAL A 384 4.89 13.54 3.24
C VAL A 384 6.11 13.24 2.36
N VAL A 385 5.92 12.57 1.23
CA VAL A 385 6.99 12.29 0.26
C VAL A 385 7.41 13.58 -0.45
N PHE A 386 6.47 14.45 -0.78
CA PHE A 386 6.74 15.78 -1.32
C PHE A 386 7.66 16.58 -0.38
N ALA A 387 7.36 16.60 0.93
CA ALA A 387 8.19 17.28 1.93
C ALA A 387 9.66 16.82 1.93
N LEU A 388 9.90 15.54 1.62
CA LEU A 388 11.23 14.92 1.62
C LEU A 388 11.99 15.06 0.28
N LYS A 389 11.31 15.40 -0.82
CA LYS A 389 11.92 15.50 -2.15
C LYS A 389 12.03 16.93 -2.68
N ASP A 390 11.08 17.80 -2.32
CA ASP A 390 11.03 19.18 -2.81
C ASP A 390 12.15 20.01 -2.20
N ARG A 391 12.97 20.63 -3.05
CA ARG A 391 14.17 21.39 -2.61
C ARG A 391 13.82 22.55 -1.69
N GLN A 392 12.76 23.30 -1.97
CA GLN A 392 12.33 24.38 -1.07
C GLN A 392 11.79 23.84 0.26
N SER A 393 11.05 22.72 0.24
CA SER A 393 10.60 22.05 1.46
C SER A 393 11.77 21.58 2.33
N LEU A 394 12.81 21.00 1.72
CA LEU A 394 14.04 20.61 2.40
C LEU A 394 14.81 21.81 2.96
N MET A 395 14.88 22.92 2.23
CA MET A 395 15.49 24.16 2.71
C MET A 395 14.75 24.71 3.93
N LEU A 396 13.42 24.83 3.86
CA LEU A 396 12.57 25.28 4.97
C LEU A 396 12.68 24.34 6.17
N GLY A 397 12.67 23.03 5.95
CA GLY A 397 12.86 22.02 6.99
C GLY A 397 14.27 22.07 7.61
N GLY A 398 15.29 22.36 6.82
CA GLY A 398 16.66 22.56 7.30
C GLY A 398 16.79 23.79 8.20
N VAL A 399 16.21 24.92 7.79
CA VAL A 399 16.14 26.13 8.63
C VAL A 399 15.39 25.84 9.92
N LEU A 400 14.24 25.17 9.84
CA LEU A 400 13.46 24.76 11.02
C LEU A 400 14.28 23.89 11.97
N GLY A 401 15.00 22.90 11.43
CA GLY A 401 15.87 22.01 12.21
C GLY A 401 17.01 22.77 12.90
N LEU A 402 17.66 23.71 12.20
CA LEU A 402 18.69 24.57 12.79
C LEU A 402 18.14 25.45 13.92
N MET A 403 16.97 26.05 13.74
CA MET A 403 16.31 26.84 14.77
C MET A 403 15.95 25.99 15.99
N PHE A 404 15.50 24.74 15.76
CA PHE A 404 15.19 23.80 16.83
C PHE A 404 16.44 23.37 17.61
N ILE A 405 17.51 23.00 16.92
CA ILE A 405 18.81 22.67 17.55
C ILE A 405 19.34 23.87 18.33
N SER A 406 19.25 25.07 17.76
CA SER A 406 19.66 26.30 18.43
C SER A 406 18.77 26.63 19.64
N ALA A 407 17.48 26.33 19.61
CA ALA A 407 16.61 26.50 20.77
C ALA A 407 17.01 25.55 21.92
N TRP A 408 17.46 24.35 21.58
CA TRP A 408 17.90 23.35 22.56
C TRP A 408 19.25 23.73 23.20
N PHE A 409 20.24 24.10 22.39
CA PHE A 409 21.63 24.31 22.84
C PHE A 409 22.10 25.77 22.90
N GLY A 410 21.33 26.71 22.36
CA GLY A 410 21.77 28.08 22.11
C GLY A 410 22.10 28.92 23.34
N GLY A 411 21.52 28.62 24.51
CA GLY A 411 21.89 29.28 25.76
C GLY A 411 23.24 28.81 26.34
N TYR A 412 23.90 27.82 25.74
CA TYR A 412 25.30 27.45 26.07
C TYR A 412 26.33 28.10 25.12
N LEU A 413 25.87 28.75 24.05
CA LEU A 413 26.68 29.39 23.02
C LEU A 413 26.67 30.93 23.10
N LEU A 414 25.76 31.50 23.90
CA LEU A 414 25.67 32.91 24.29
C LEU A 414 26.09 33.03 25.76
#